data_AF-A0A929KDJ8-F1
#
_entry.id   AF-A0A929KDJ8-F1
#
_cell.length_a   1.000
_cell.length_b   1.000
_cell.length_c   1.000
_cell.angle_alpha   90.00
_cell.angle_beta   90.00
_cell.angle_gamma   90.00
#
_symmetry.space_group_name_H-M   'P 1'
#
loop_
_entity.id
_entity.type
_entity.pdbx_description
1 polymer ?
#
loop_
_entity_poly.entity_id
_entity_poly.type
_entity_poly.pdbx_seq_one_letter_code
_entity_poly.pdbx_strand_id
1 'polypeptide(L)'
;MSTPFIYSIVQITGIAFLIFGLVIRYFINRRRFNRRNQYGTQGFNSYEHRTLTNIGEGFGKMGAYILILIGLFLILLVWVNRKMDKNANKKKQEISTPIKRR
;
A
#
# COMPACT_ATOMS: atom_id res chain seq x y z
N MET A 1 -11.37 -19.50 -13.07
CA MET A 1 -11.33 -18.68 -11.84
C MET A 1 -12.28 -17.50 -12.03
N SER A 2 -13.23 -17.26 -11.14
CA SER A 2 -14.24 -16.22 -11.35
C SER A 2 -13.66 -14.81 -11.14
N THR A 3 -14.11 -13.82 -11.91
CA THR A 3 -13.71 -12.40 -11.75
C THR A 3 -13.86 -11.85 -10.32
N PRO A 4 -14.93 -12.17 -9.54
CA PRO A 4 -15.02 -11.73 -8.13
C PRO A 4 -13.92 -12.32 -7.24
N PHE A 5 -13.45 -13.53 -7.52
CA PHE A 5 -12.38 -14.16 -6.76
C PHE A 5 -11.04 -13.44 -6.95
N ILE A 6 -10.73 -13.09 -8.20
CA ILE A 6 -9.50 -12.35 -8.55
C ILE A 6 -9.47 -10.98 -7.87
N TYR A 7 -10.58 -10.23 -7.90
CA TYR A 7 -10.65 -8.94 -7.21
C TYR A 7 -10.42 -9.05 -5.70
N SER A 8 -10.90 -10.13 -5.09
CA SER A 8 -10.72 -10.36 -3.65
C SER A 8 -9.26 -10.64 -3.31
N ILE A 9 -8.58 -11.48 -4.11
CA ILE A 9 -7.14 -11.74 -3.93
C ILE A 9 -6.32 -10.46 -4.07
N VAL A 10 -6.55 -9.68 -5.13
CA VAL A 10 -5.79 -8.43 -5.39
C VAL A 10 -6.01 -7.39 -4.29
N GLN A 11 -7.22 -7.34 -3.71
CA GLN A 11 -7.48 -6.46 -2.56
C GLN A 11 -6.74 -6.91 -1.30
N ILE A 12 -6.75 -8.21 -1.00
CA ILE A 12 -6.06 -8.77 0.18
C ILE A 12 -4.56 -8.53 0.06
N THR A 13 -3.97 -8.77 -1.12
CA THR A 13 -2.56 -8.50 -1.34
C THR A 13 -2.25 -7.01 -1.21
N GLY A 14 -3.04 -6.13 -1.83
CA GLY A 14 -2.87 -4.67 -1.69
C GLY A 14 -2.87 -4.18 -0.24
N ILE A 15 -3.79 -4.70 0.59
CA ILE A 15 -3.85 -4.40 2.03
C ILE A 15 -2.62 -4.94 2.76
N ALA A 16 -2.21 -6.18 2.46
CA ALA A 16 -1.01 -6.78 3.05
C ALA A 16 0.25 -5.94 2.75
N PHE A 17 0.42 -5.46 1.51
CA PHE A 17 1.52 -4.59 1.11
C PHE A 17 1.52 -3.25 1.87
N LEU A 18 0.34 -2.65 2.09
CA LEU A 18 0.21 -1.43 2.90
C LEU A 18 0.63 -1.67 4.36
N ILE A 19 0.15 -2.76 4.97
CA ILE A 19 0.48 -3.11 6.36
C ILE A 19 1.99 -3.36 6.47
N PHE A 20 2.57 -4.17 5.60
CA PHE A 20 4.01 -4.43 5.60
C PHE A 20 4.83 -3.15 5.43
N GLY A 21 4.44 -2.26 4.52
CA GLY A 21 5.12 -0.98 4.32
C GLY A 21 5.07 -0.10 5.58
N LEU A 22 3.93 -0.07 6.27
CA LEU A 22 3.78 0.64 7.55
C LEU A 22 4.61 0.00 8.67
N VAL A 23 4.65 -1.33 8.76
CA VAL A 23 5.45 -2.05 9.78
C VAL A 23 6.94 -1.76 9.57
N ILE A 24 7.45 -1.84 8.34
CA ILE A 24 8.85 -1.51 8.03
C ILE A 24 9.15 -0.06 8.42
N ARG A 25 8.27 0.87 8.06
CA ARG A 25 8.42 2.28 8.42
C ARG A 25 8.45 2.47 9.94
N TYR A 26 7.54 1.82 10.67
CA TYR A 26 7.47 1.88 12.13
C TYR A 26 8.75 1.31 12.76
N PHE A 27 9.22 0.16 12.28
CA PHE A 27 10.41 -0.50 12.81
C PHE A 27 11.66 0.37 12.63
N ILE A 28 11.83 1.01 11.47
CA ILE A 28 12.91 1.96 11.22
C ILE A 28 12.79 3.18 12.15
N ASN A 29 11.58 3.72 12.32
CA ASN A 29 11.37 4.88 13.20
C ASN A 29 11.61 4.52 14.68
N ARG A 30 11.24 3.30 15.10
CA ARG A 30 11.50 2.77 16.44
C ARG A 30 13.00 2.60 16.69
N ARG A 31 13.75 2.05 15.74
CA ARG A 31 15.21 1.95 15.83
C ARG A 31 15.86 3.34 15.94
N ARG A 32 15.37 4.33 15.20
CA ARG A 32 15.82 5.72 15.32
C ARG A 32 15.55 6.33 16.69
N PHE A 33 14.38 6.06 17.26
CA PHE A 33 13.99 6.54 18.58
C PHE A 33 14.89 5.96 19.69
N ASN A 34 15.11 4.64 19.66
CA ASN A 34 15.94 3.94 20.65
C ASN A 34 17.43 4.32 20.59
N ARG A 35 17.88 5.01 19.53
CA ARG A 35 19.26 5.52 19.37
C ARG A 35 19.45 6.95 19.88
N ARG A 36 18.38 7.63 20.30
CA ARG A 36 18.47 9.00 20.85
C ARG A 36 18.63 8.90 22.37
N ASN A 37 19.60 9.62 22.92
CA ASN A 37 19.78 9.70 24.37
C ASN A 37 18.74 10.63 25.02
N GLN A 38 18.75 10.77 26.34
CA GLN A 38 17.81 11.61 27.10
C GLN A 38 17.71 13.07 26.59
N TYR A 39 18.76 13.57 25.95
CA TYR A 39 18.83 14.91 25.34
C TYR A 39 18.47 14.95 23.84
N GLY A 40 17.97 13.86 23.26
CA GLY A 40 17.64 13.77 21.84
C GLY A 40 18.85 13.68 20.90
N THR A 41 20.07 13.67 21.43
CA THR A 41 21.32 13.59 20.68
C THR A 41 21.64 12.13 20.29
N GLN A 42 22.15 11.95 19.07
CA GLN A 42 22.64 10.65 18.61
C GLN A 42 24.13 10.54 18.95
N GLY A 43 24.47 9.72 19.94
CA GLY A 43 25.86 9.32 20.21
C GLY A 43 26.31 8.34 19.12
N PHE A 44 27.15 8.79 18.20
CA PHE A 44 27.80 7.91 17.24
C PHE A 44 29.23 7.65 17.70
N ASN A 45 29.60 6.38 17.84
CA ASN A 45 30.93 6.00 18.30
C ASN A 45 32.00 6.11 17.20
N SER A 46 31.58 6.19 15.92
CA SER A 46 32.47 6.36 14.76
C SER A 46 31.68 6.91 13.55
N TYR A 47 32.38 7.63 12.67
CA TYR A 47 31.84 8.18 11.42
C TYR A 47 31.30 7.09 10.49
N GLU A 48 32.00 5.96 10.37
CA GLU A 48 31.62 4.84 9.49
C GLU A 48 30.33 4.16 9.94
N HIS A 49 30.14 4.05 11.26
CA HIS A 49 28.94 3.45 11.81
C HIS A 49 27.70 4.33 11.56
N ARG A 50 27.90 5.66 11.53
CA ARG A 50 26.86 6.64 11.20
C ARG A 50 26.41 6.52 9.75
N THR A 51 27.35 6.43 8.80
CA THR A 51 27.05 6.36 7.37
C THR A 51 26.34 5.07 7.00
N LEU A 52 26.82 3.90 7.43
CA LEU A 52 26.17 2.61 7.16
C LEU A 52 24.73 2.58 7.67
N THR A 53 24.49 3.07 8.89
CA THR A 53 23.15 3.07 9.48
C THR A 53 22.22 4.05 8.76
N ASN A 54 22.70 5.25 8.40
CA ASN A 54 21.90 6.22 7.66
C ASN A 54 21.55 5.74 6.24
N ILE A 55 22.48 5.06 5.56
CA ILE A 55 22.25 4.51 4.22
C ILE A 55 21.17 3.42 4.28
N GLY A 56 21.30 2.45 5.20
CA GLY A 56 20.29 1.39 5.37
C GLY A 56 18.92 1.92 5.79
N GLU A 57 18.87 2.93 6.66
CA GLU A 57 17.61 3.59 7.04
C GLU A 57 16.99 4.39 5.88
N GLY A 58 17.82 4.96 5.00
CA GLY A 58 17.38 5.63 3.77
C GLY A 58 16.73 4.65 2.80
N PHE A 59 17.44 3.57 2.46
CA PHE A 59 16.91 2.50 1.59
C PHE A 59 15.67 1.84 2.18
N GLY A 60 15.64 1.54 3.48
CA GLY A 60 14.48 0.96 4.13
C GLY A 60 13.25 1.88 4.11
N LYS A 61 13.44 3.20 4.29
CA LYS A 61 12.35 4.17 4.14
C LYS A 61 11.85 4.25 2.70
N MET A 62 12.77 4.32 1.75
CA MET A 62 12.43 4.38 0.33
C MET A 62 11.66 3.12 -0.10
N GLY A 63 12.14 1.95 0.30
CA GLY A 63 11.45 0.67 0.10
C GLY A 63 10.05 0.66 0.71
N ALA A 64 9.89 1.13 1.96
CA ALA A 64 8.58 1.22 2.59
C ALA A 64 7.61 2.14 1.83
N TYR A 65 8.07 3.28 1.30
CA TYR A 65 7.23 4.17 0.49
C TYR A 65 6.82 3.53 -0.84
N ILE A 66 7.74 2.86 -1.52
CA ILE A 66 7.43 2.13 -2.76
C ILE A 66 6.37 1.05 -2.48
N LEU A 67 6.55 0.31 -1.39
CA LEU A 67 5.62 -0.75 -0.99
C LEU A 67 4.21 -0.21 -0.70
N ILE A 68 4.13 0.94 -0.03
CA ILE A 68 2.87 1.63 0.25
C ILE A 68 2.22 2.11 -1.06
N LEU A 69 3.00 2.71 -1.97
CA LEU A 69 2.49 3.18 -3.26
C LEU A 69 1.93 2.05 -4.10
N ILE A 70 2.62 0.90 -4.16
CA ILE A 70 2.15 -0.29 -4.89
C ILE A 70 0.84 -0.80 -4.29
N GLY A 71 0.76 -0.93 -2.96
CA GLY A 71 -0.47 -1.39 -2.29
C GLY A 71 -1.66 -0.47 -2.56
N LEU A 72 -1.43 0.85 -2.52
CA LEU A 72 -2.47 1.86 -2.79
C LEU A 72 -2.91 1.85 -4.26
N PHE A 73 -1.97 1.68 -5.19
CA PHE A 73 -2.25 1.56 -6.61
C PHE A 73 -3.10 0.32 -6.94
N LEU A 74 -2.80 -0.83 -6.35
CA LEU A 74 -3.58 -2.06 -6.54
C LEU A 74 -5.03 -1.90 -6.06
N ILE A 75 -5.24 -1.26 -4.90
CA ILE A 75 -6.57 -1.00 -4.36
C ILE A 75 -7.36 -0.06 -5.31
N LEU A 76 -6.71 0.99 -5.81
CA LEU A 76 -7.32 1.93 -6.75
C LEU A 76 -7.73 1.22 -8.05
N LEU A 77 -6.87 0.34 -8.57
CA LEU A 77 -7.13 -0.44 -9.78
C LEU A 77 -8.37 -1.34 -9.62
N VAL A 78 -8.52 -2.01 -8.48
CA VAL A 78 -9.73 -2.83 -8.21
C VAL A 78 -10.98 -1.94 -8.12
N TRP A 79 -10.87 -0.77 -7.49
CA TRP A 79 -11.98 0.16 -7.36
C TRP A 79 -12.49 0.67 -8.72
N VAL A 80 -11.57 1.09 -9.61
CA VAL A 80 -11.91 1.55 -10.97
C VAL A 80 -12.60 0.43 -11.76
N ASN A 81 -12.02 -0.77 -11.78
CA ASN A 81 -12.58 -1.90 -12.52
C ASN A 81 -13.97 -2.30 -12.00
N ARG A 82 -14.17 -2.37 -10.68
CA ARG A 82 -15.50 -2.64 -10.09
C ARG A 82 -16.55 -1.60 -10.48
N LYS A 83 -16.15 -0.33 -10.64
CA LYS A 83 -17.07 0.74 -11.07
C LYS A 83 -17.48 0.54 -12.53
N MET A 84 -16.54 0.17 -13.40
CA MET A 84 -16.80 -0.10 -14.81
C MET A 84 -17.76 -1.29 -14.99
N ASP A 85 -17.53 -2.39 -14.27
CA ASP A 85 -18.40 -3.58 -14.34
C ASP A 85 -19.83 -3.27 -13.89
N LYS A 86 -20.00 -2.50 -12.82
CA LYS A 86 -21.33 -2.09 -12.34
C LYS A 86 -22.08 -1.28 -13.40
N ASN A 87 -21.39 -0.36 -14.08
CA ASN A 87 -22.00 0.46 -15.12
C ASN A 87 -22.38 -0.37 -16.35
N ALA A 88 -21.51 -1.29 -16.77
CA ALA A 88 -21.79 -2.21 -17.88
C ALA A 88 -23.00 -3.11 -17.59
N ASN A 89 -23.11 -3.64 -16.37
CA ASN A 89 -24.24 -4.47 -15.96
C ASN A 89 -25.55 -3.68 -15.87
N LYS A 90 -25.54 -2.44 -15.36
CA LYS A 90 -26.71 -1.55 -15.37
C LYS A 90 -27.21 -1.28 -16.80
N LYS A 91 -26.30 -0.96 -17.72
CA LYS A 91 -26.64 -0.73 -19.13
C LYS A 91 -27.26 -1.98 -19.78
N LYS A 92 -26.72 -3.16 -19.50
CA LYS A 92 -27.30 -4.43 -19.96
C LYS A 92 -28.70 -4.67 -19.38
N GLN A 93 -28.92 -4.35 -18.10
CA GLN A 93 -30.23 -4.46 -17.45
C GLN A 93 -31.27 -3.55 -18.12
N GLU A 94 -30.93 -2.27 -18.36
CA GLU A 94 -31.81 -1.31 -19.06
C GLU A 94 -32.17 -1.75 -20.48
N ILE A 95 -31.23 -2.38 -21.19
CA ILE A 95 -31.47 -2.91 -22.55
C ILE A 95 -32.33 -4.18 -22.50
N SER A 96 -32.20 -5.00 -21.45
CA SER A 96 -32.91 -6.27 -21.30
C SER A 96 -34.32 -6.15 -20.72
N THR A 97 -34.63 -5.06 -20.01
CA THR A 97 -35.99 -4.80 -19.56
C THR A 97 -36.86 -4.59 -20.81
N PRO A 98 -37.93 -5.38 -21.01
CA PRO A 98 -38.79 -5.19 -22.16
C PRO A 98 -39.31 -3.76 -22.13
N ILE A 99 -39.22 -3.07 -23.27
CA ILE A 99 -39.73 -1.72 -23.44
C ILE A 99 -41.20 -1.76 -23.01
N LYS A 100 -41.50 -1.23 -21.82
CA LYS A 100 -42.86 -1.09 -21.32
C LYS A 100 -43.51 0.01 -22.17
N ARG A 101 -43.92 -0.34 -23.38
CA ARG A 101 -44.78 0.50 -24.22
C ARG A 101 -46.09 0.64 -23.44
N ARG A 102 -46.36 1.86 -22.97
CA ARG A 102 -47.67 2.23 -22.44
C ARG A 102 -48.74 2.04 -23.50
#